data_AF-A0A1R4GY03-F1
#
_entry.id   AF-A0A1R4GY03-F1
#
_cell.length_a   1.000
_cell.length_b   1.000
_cell.length_c   1.000
_cell.angle_alpha   90.00
_cell.angle_beta   90.00
_cell.angle_gamma   90.00
#
_symmetry.space_group_name_H-M   'P 1'
#
loop_
_entity.id
_entity.type
_entity.pdbx_description
1 polymer ?
#
loop_
_entity_poly.entity_id
_entity_poly.type
_entity_poly.pdbx_seq_one_letter_code
_entity_poly.pdbx_strand_id
1 'polypeptide(L)'
;MSGGEVEPGANADTITIGEFSGGTVYTGHKNNNEDGAVDTIDIRLMNGVTLNVGEGDKVVNLTETNPDNQFLDLKGGTINLSASDDSLTLLAMTSGTVNLGGGDDVLTLKDGKGGGTINGGSGFDTLVIEGSGHNIKIGDLVEMEVIDLGKGGADDANTFHLGGRSDSNGKSIYLIGDADDSIDKSLASPSLEATGNTETKEINGVTYEFAEYTRADNITNGTDAVFMIDVDMQSVI
;
A
#
# COMPACT_ATOMS: atom_id res chain seq x y z
N MET A 1 20.32 14.13 -8.77
CA MET A 1 21.62 13.88 -8.10
C MET A 1 21.89 12.37 -8.07
N SER A 2 23.16 11.93 -8.03
CA SER A 2 23.52 10.50 -7.99
C SER A 2 24.27 10.17 -6.70
N GLY A 3 23.63 9.44 -5.78
CA GLY A 3 24.17 9.18 -4.44
C GLY A 3 24.22 10.41 -3.54
N GLY A 4 24.59 10.20 -2.27
CA GLY A 4 24.70 11.24 -1.25
C GLY A 4 23.56 11.23 -0.23
N GLU A 5 23.62 12.18 0.70
CA GLU A 5 22.60 12.39 1.73
C GLU A 5 22.00 13.79 1.55
N VAL A 6 20.68 13.90 1.67
CA VAL A 6 19.95 15.17 1.74
C VAL A 6 19.31 15.25 3.12
N GLU A 7 19.63 16.30 3.86
CA GLU A 7 19.08 16.64 5.18
C GLU A 7 18.78 18.14 5.13
N PRO A 8 17.51 18.58 5.14
CA PRO A 8 17.16 19.97 4.88
C PRO A 8 17.48 20.88 6.09
N GLY A 9 17.53 20.30 7.30
CA GLY A 9 18.07 20.94 8.48
C GLY A 9 17.09 20.86 9.63
N ALA A 10 16.97 21.96 10.37
CA ALA A 10 15.89 22.16 11.32
C ALA A 10 14.92 23.18 10.70
N ASN A 11 13.63 23.11 11.08
CA ASN A 11 12.50 23.93 10.59
C ASN A 11 11.83 23.33 9.35
N ALA A 12 10.61 23.80 9.07
CA ALA A 12 9.82 23.33 7.94
C ALA A 12 10.48 23.72 6.61
N ASP A 13 10.84 22.71 5.84
CA ASP A 13 11.55 22.82 4.59
C ASP A 13 10.71 22.35 3.40
N THR A 14 11.06 22.85 2.21
CA THR A 14 10.51 22.34 0.94
C THR A 14 11.66 21.91 0.04
N ILE A 15 11.74 20.61 -0.23
CA ILE A 15 12.79 20.02 -1.05
C ILE A 15 12.20 19.61 -2.39
N THR A 16 12.72 20.11 -3.50
CA THR A 16 12.35 19.63 -4.84
C THR A 16 13.54 18.96 -5.53
N ILE A 17 13.39 17.68 -5.86
CA ILE A 17 14.38 16.86 -6.53
C ILE A 17 13.77 16.31 -7.83
N GLY A 18 14.32 16.75 -8.97
CA GLY A 18 13.84 16.30 -10.29
C GLY A 18 14.07 14.81 -10.51
N GLU A 19 15.33 14.38 -10.58
CA GLU A 19 15.70 12.97 -10.63
C GLU A 19 16.71 12.68 -9.52
N PHE A 20 16.44 11.65 -8.72
CA PHE A 20 17.35 11.18 -7.70
C PHE A 20 17.61 9.69 -7.88
N SER A 21 18.89 9.35 -8.00
CA SER A 21 19.31 7.96 -8.20
C SER A 21 20.37 7.58 -7.17
N GLY A 22 20.03 6.60 -6.32
CA GLY A 22 20.86 6.23 -5.19
C GLY A 22 21.01 7.31 -4.12
N GLY A 23 21.35 6.91 -2.90
CA GLY A 23 21.51 7.80 -1.75
C GLY A 23 20.29 7.83 -0.85
N THR A 24 20.33 8.69 0.16
CA THR A 24 19.30 8.80 1.19
C THR A 24 18.81 10.23 1.31
N VAL A 25 17.49 10.41 1.42
CA VAL A 25 16.87 11.67 1.81
C VAL A 25 16.20 11.47 3.16
N TYR A 26 16.44 12.40 4.06
CA TYR A 26 15.73 12.53 5.32
C TYR A 26 14.93 13.84 5.24
N THR A 27 13.67 13.82 5.63
CA THR A 27 12.92 15.06 5.86
C THR A 27 13.38 15.69 7.18
N GLY A 28 13.45 14.93 8.27
CA GLY A 28 14.15 15.36 9.49
C GLY A 28 15.68 15.22 9.46
N HIS A 29 16.31 14.85 10.60
CA HIS A 29 17.75 14.56 10.64
C HIS A 29 18.08 13.07 10.50
N LYS A 30 19.28 12.76 10.01
CA LYS A 30 19.72 11.37 9.80
C LYS A 30 19.60 10.43 11.01
N ASN A 31 19.78 10.94 12.22
CA ASN A 31 19.86 10.11 13.42
C ASN A 31 18.53 9.88 14.12
N ASN A 32 17.51 10.69 13.82
CA ASN A 32 16.21 10.64 14.48
C ASN A 32 15.03 10.82 13.53
N ASN A 33 15.28 10.96 12.21
CA ASN A 33 14.34 11.13 11.11
C ASN A 33 13.15 12.05 11.42
N GLU A 34 13.35 13.01 12.31
CA GLU A 34 12.32 13.88 12.85
C GLU A 34 13.01 15.09 13.48
N ASP A 35 12.53 16.29 13.18
CA ASP A 35 13.04 17.53 13.76
C ASP A 35 11.93 18.36 14.46
N GLY A 36 10.68 17.88 14.43
CA GLY A 36 9.49 18.51 14.99
C GLY A 36 8.86 19.57 14.08
N ALA A 37 9.39 19.78 12.88
CA ALA A 37 8.81 20.62 11.86
C ALA A 37 8.19 19.78 10.74
N VAL A 38 7.16 20.32 10.08
CA VAL A 38 6.52 19.64 8.95
C VAL A 38 7.22 20.03 7.66
N ASP A 39 7.94 19.08 7.11
CA ASP A 39 8.63 19.20 5.84
C ASP A 39 7.76 18.76 4.67
N THR A 40 8.14 19.21 3.49
CA THR A 40 7.48 18.85 2.24
C THR A 40 8.53 18.47 1.21
N ILE A 41 8.52 17.22 0.76
CA ILE A 41 9.45 16.73 -0.25
C ILE A 41 8.75 16.40 -1.56
N ASP A 42 9.25 16.98 -2.64
CA ASP A 42 8.94 16.67 -4.02
C ASP A 42 10.06 15.87 -4.68
N ILE A 43 9.84 14.59 -4.92
CA ILE A 43 10.69 13.78 -5.79
C ILE A 43 9.86 13.26 -6.96
N ARG A 44 10.27 13.58 -8.19
CA ARG A 44 9.52 13.11 -9.38
C ARG A 44 9.80 11.66 -9.73
N LEU A 45 11.04 11.21 -9.54
CA LEU A 45 11.48 9.86 -9.86
C LEU A 45 12.48 9.35 -8.83
N MET A 46 12.13 8.26 -8.15
CA MET A 46 13.03 7.53 -7.26
C MET A 46 13.58 6.29 -7.97
N ASN A 47 14.90 6.25 -8.12
CA ASN A 47 15.60 5.09 -8.65
C ASN A 47 16.68 4.62 -7.66
N GLY A 48 16.33 3.67 -6.79
CA GLY A 48 17.26 3.12 -5.80
C GLY A 48 17.56 4.08 -4.64
N VAL A 49 16.66 5.02 -4.36
CA VAL A 49 16.77 6.02 -3.30
C VAL A 49 16.13 5.47 -2.01
N THR A 50 16.73 5.76 -0.87
CA THR A 50 16.05 5.65 0.43
C THR A 50 15.46 7.00 0.81
N LEU A 51 14.15 7.10 0.96
CA LEU A 51 13.46 8.26 1.51
C LEU A 51 12.98 7.91 2.91
N ASN A 52 13.45 8.64 3.92
CA ASN A 52 12.96 8.53 5.27
C ASN A 52 12.13 9.78 5.57
N VAL A 53 10.87 9.57 5.94
CA VAL A 53 9.87 10.62 6.15
C VAL A 53 9.56 10.69 7.63
N GLY A 54 9.69 11.88 8.21
CA GLY A 54 9.37 12.16 9.60
C GLY A 54 7.88 12.25 9.86
N GLU A 55 7.53 12.32 11.12
CA GLU A 55 6.16 12.41 11.61
C GLU A 55 5.49 13.69 11.12
N GLY A 56 4.40 13.54 10.38
CA GLY A 56 3.64 14.67 9.84
C GLY A 56 4.26 15.34 8.61
N ASP A 57 5.44 14.88 8.18
CA ASP A 57 6.08 15.31 6.94
C ASP A 57 5.32 14.81 5.72
N LYS A 58 5.47 15.53 4.61
CA LYS A 58 4.69 15.29 3.40
C LYS A 58 5.57 14.92 2.24
N VAL A 59 5.28 13.78 1.63
CA VAL A 59 5.79 13.46 0.30
C VAL A 59 4.75 13.91 -0.72
N VAL A 60 5.12 14.90 -1.54
CA VAL A 60 4.29 15.49 -2.59
C VAL A 60 5.03 15.41 -3.94
N ASN A 61 4.40 15.83 -5.03
CA ASN A 61 5.10 16.10 -6.29
C ASN A 61 4.72 17.51 -6.76
N LEU A 62 5.47 18.52 -6.34
CA LEU A 62 5.25 19.94 -6.64
C LEU A 62 5.97 20.37 -7.91
N THR A 63 5.49 19.87 -9.06
CA THR A 63 5.61 20.63 -10.31
C THR A 63 4.28 20.79 -11.02
N GLU A 64 3.45 21.61 -10.38
CA GLU A 64 2.60 22.66 -10.95
C GLU A 64 2.43 22.62 -12.49
N THR A 65 1.38 21.96 -12.96
CA THR A 65 0.40 22.58 -13.89
C THR A 65 -0.78 21.68 -14.23
N ASN A 66 -0.94 20.52 -13.59
CA ASN A 66 -2.15 19.72 -13.76
C ASN A 66 -2.73 19.33 -12.38
N PRO A 67 -3.96 19.75 -12.03
CA PRO A 67 -4.63 19.34 -10.78
C PRO A 67 -4.81 17.82 -10.65
N ASP A 68 -4.54 17.05 -11.71
CA ASP A 68 -4.65 15.59 -11.74
C ASP A 68 -3.29 14.84 -11.66
N ASN A 69 -2.13 15.49 -11.42
CA ASN A 69 -0.81 14.81 -11.44
C ASN A 69 0.09 15.16 -10.23
N GLN A 70 -0.06 14.42 -9.13
CA GLN A 70 0.77 14.54 -7.91
C GLN A 70 1.52 13.24 -7.56
N PHE A 71 2.01 12.50 -8.55
CA PHE A 71 2.35 11.10 -8.33
C PHE A 71 3.84 10.79 -8.46
N LEU A 72 4.39 10.02 -7.53
CA LEU A 72 5.77 9.52 -7.52
C LEU A 72 5.83 8.11 -8.15
N ASP A 73 6.75 7.87 -9.08
CA ASP A 73 7.05 6.52 -9.58
C ASP A 73 8.24 5.91 -8.82
N LEU A 74 8.00 4.78 -8.14
CA LEU A 74 9.03 4.04 -7.42
C LEU A 74 9.62 2.93 -8.30
N LYS A 75 10.88 3.15 -8.71
CA LYS A 75 11.69 2.21 -9.51
C LYS A 75 12.86 1.68 -8.69
N GLY A 76 12.54 1.06 -7.55
CA GLY A 76 13.52 0.54 -6.60
C GLY A 76 13.90 1.55 -5.52
N GLY A 77 14.62 1.09 -4.50
CA GLY A 77 14.87 1.88 -3.29
C GLY A 77 13.82 1.60 -2.22
N THR A 78 13.76 2.48 -1.22
CA THR A 78 12.90 2.32 -0.05
C THR A 78 12.25 3.65 0.33
N ILE A 79 10.97 3.65 0.62
CA ILE A 79 10.30 4.74 1.35
C ILE A 79 9.99 4.21 2.76
N ASN A 80 10.41 4.93 3.78
CA ASN A 80 10.09 4.66 5.18
C ASN A 80 9.27 5.85 5.69
N LEU A 81 8.01 5.61 6.00
CA LEU A 81 7.16 6.58 6.67
C LEU A 81 7.29 6.43 8.20
N SER A 82 6.46 7.17 8.93
CA SER A 82 6.65 7.44 10.34
C SER A 82 5.97 6.40 11.23
N ALA A 83 5.68 6.74 12.47
CA ALA A 83 4.89 5.90 13.39
C ALA A 83 3.49 6.48 13.64
N SER A 84 3.09 7.49 12.87
CA SER A 84 1.77 8.11 12.87
C SER A 84 1.02 7.78 11.60
N ASP A 85 -0.30 7.99 11.61
CA ASP A 85 -1.16 7.79 10.43
C ASP A 85 -0.65 8.59 9.22
N ASP A 86 -0.16 7.88 8.22
CA ASP A 86 0.46 8.42 7.04
C ASP A 86 -0.40 8.20 5.79
N SER A 87 -0.34 9.16 4.84
CA SER A 87 -0.99 9.03 3.54
C SER A 87 -0.01 9.30 2.42
N LEU A 88 0.16 8.32 1.53
CA LEU A 88 1.07 8.38 0.40
C LEU A 88 0.36 8.02 -0.90
N THR A 89 0.57 8.80 -1.96
CA THR A 89 0.10 8.47 -3.30
C THR A 89 1.28 8.30 -4.25
N LEU A 90 1.35 7.13 -4.89
CA LEU A 90 2.33 6.83 -5.94
C LEU A 90 1.63 6.69 -7.29
N LEU A 91 2.35 7.03 -8.35
CA LEU A 91 1.88 6.82 -9.72
C LEU A 91 1.86 5.33 -10.00
N ALA A 92 3.03 4.73 -9.80
CA ALA A 92 3.31 3.35 -10.07
C ALA A 92 4.42 2.87 -9.14
N MET A 93 4.42 1.57 -8.89
CA MET A 93 5.47 0.90 -8.13
C MET A 93 5.95 -0.31 -8.93
N THR A 94 7.07 -0.14 -9.63
CA THR A 94 7.65 -1.18 -10.50
C THR A 94 8.66 -2.08 -9.76
N SER A 95 9.22 -1.60 -8.66
CA SER A 95 10.10 -2.34 -7.74
C SER A 95 10.36 -1.50 -6.48
N GLY A 96 11.10 -2.05 -5.51
CA GLY A 96 11.46 -1.35 -4.27
C GLY A 96 10.58 -1.74 -3.09
N THR A 97 10.67 -0.94 -2.02
CA THR A 97 9.97 -1.17 -0.77
C THR A 97 9.29 0.10 -0.29
N VAL A 98 8.04 0.00 0.17
CA VAL A 98 7.38 1.03 0.97
C VAL A 98 7.10 0.43 2.34
N ASN A 99 7.57 1.08 3.40
CA ASN A 99 7.23 0.77 4.78
C ASN A 99 6.39 1.94 5.31
N LEU A 100 5.12 1.69 5.63
CA LEU A 100 4.20 2.71 6.14
C LEU A 100 4.43 2.94 7.65
N GLY A 101 4.85 1.90 8.37
CA GLY A 101 5.47 2.07 9.68
C GLY A 101 4.49 1.75 10.79
N GLY A 102 4.02 2.74 11.52
CA GLY A 102 2.95 2.54 12.49
C GLY A 102 1.90 3.62 12.37
N GLY A 103 0.71 3.37 12.92
CA GLY A 103 -0.46 4.21 12.64
C GLY A 103 -1.40 3.48 11.69
N ASP A 104 -2.57 4.06 11.42
CA ASP A 104 -3.50 3.54 10.44
C ASP A 104 -3.23 4.21 9.08
N ASP A 105 -2.45 3.57 8.24
CA ASP A 105 -1.87 4.18 7.05
C ASP A 105 -2.70 3.98 5.77
N VAL A 106 -2.57 4.90 4.81
CA VAL A 106 -3.21 4.78 3.48
C VAL A 106 -2.18 5.00 2.36
N LEU A 107 -1.92 3.95 1.58
CA LEU A 107 -1.15 4.02 0.35
C LEU A 107 -2.07 3.90 -0.88
N THR A 108 -2.02 4.88 -1.78
CA THR A 108 -2.74 4.85 -3.06
C THR A 108 -1.77 4.65 -4.23
N LEU A 109 -2.05 3.67 -5.11
CA LEU A 109 -1.34 3.45 -6.36
C LEU A 109 -2.26 3.77 -7.55
N LYS A 110 -1.85 4.69 -8.42
CA LYS A 110 -2.70 5.27 -9.47
C LYS A 110 -2.77 4.51 -10.80
N ASP A 111 -1.66 3.92 -11.19
CA ASP A 111 -1.46 3.22 -12.47
C ASP A 111 -0.74 1.89 -12.23
N GLY A 112 -1.11 1.25 -11.12
CA GLY A 112 -0.82 -0.14 -10.84
C GLY A 112 0.41 -0.47 -10.01
N LYS A 113 0.30 -1.62 -9.35
CA LYS A 113 1.38 -2.34 -8.67
C LYS A 113 1.99 -3.38 -9.62
N GLY A 114 3.32 -3.45 -9.65
CA GLY A 114 3.99 -4.62 -10.18
C GLY A 114 5.46 -4.68 -9.76
N GLY A 115 5.81 -5.50 -8.77
CA GLY A 115 7.19 -5.96 -8.56
C GLY A 115 7.94 -5.43 -7.32
N GLY A 116 7.29 -4.73 -6.41
CA GLY A 116 7.89 -4.29 -5.14
C GLY A 116 7.12 -4.76 -3.90
N THR A 117 7.71 -4.58 -2.72
CA THR A 117 7.11 -4.95 -1.42
C THR A 117 6.46 -3.73 -0.75
N ILE A 118 5.25 -3.91 -0.23
CA ILE A 118 4.58 -2.93 0.62
C ILE A 118 4.42 -3.55 1.99
N ASN A 119 4.86 -2.84 3.02
CA ASN A 119 4.72 -3.23 4.41
C ASN A 119 3.87 -2.18 5.14
N GLY A 120 2.69 -2.56 5.61
CA GLY A 120 1.83 -1.69 6.42
C GLY A 120 2.48 -1.42 7.77
N GLY A 121 2.84 -2.50 8.45
CA GLY A 121 3.51 -2.43 9.74
C GLY A 121 2.49 -2.53 10.87
N SER A 122 2.56 -1.63 11.84
CA SER A 122 1.66 -1.68 13.00
C SER A 122 0.49 -0.73 12.86
N GLY A 123 -0.67 -1.28 12.52
CA GLY A 123 -1.93 -0.55 12.57
C GLY A 123 -3.01 -1.30 11.83
N PHE A 124 -3.96 -0.56 11.27
CA PHE A 124 -4.97 -1.02 10.32
C PHE A 124 -4.78 -0.32 8.98
N ASP A 125 -3.93 -0.90 8.14
CA ASP A 125 -3.39 -0.24 6.96
C ASP A 125 -4.19 -0.54 5.69
N THR A 126 -4.31 0.45 4.82
CA THR A 126 -5.05 0.38 3.56
C THR A 126 -4.16 0.60 2.35
N LEU A 127 -4.18 -0.34 1.40
CA LEU A 127 -3.70 -0.14 0.04
C LEU A 127 -4.89 0.11 -0.88
N VAL A 128 -4.93 1.27 -1.53
CA VAL A 128 -5.90 1.62 -2.56
C VAL A 128 -5.24 1.51 -3.93
N ILE A 129 -5.90 0.81 -4.85
CA ILE A 129 -5.52 0.72 -6.25
C ILE A 129 -6.54 1.54 -7.04
N GLU A 130 -6.07 2.58 -7.72
CA GLU A 130 -6.82 3.24 -8.79
C GLU A 130 -6.27 2.72 -10.13
N GLY A 131 -7.08 2.84 -11.19
CA GLY A 131 -6.79 2.33 -12.52
C GLY A 131 -7.23 0.87 -12.73
N SER A 132 -7.22 0.45 -14.00
CA SER A 132 -7.76 -0.84 -14.43
C SER A 132 -6.69 -1.85 -14.83
N GLY A 133 -6.98 -3.15 -14.68
CA GLY A 133 -6.15 -4.23 -15.21
C GLY A 133 -4.88 -4.54 -14.39
N HIS A 134 -4.84 -4.11 -13.14
CA HIS A 134 -3.72 -4.32 -12.25
C HIS A 134 -3.69 -5.74 -11.66
N ASN A 135 -2.49 -6.23 -11.34
CA ASN A 135 -2.28 -7.58 -10.81
C ASN A 135 -1.55 -7.48 -9.47
N ILE A 136 -2.30 -7.63 -8.38
CA ILE A 136 -1.81 -7.44 -7.02
C ILE A 136 -1.55 -8.81 -6.40
N LYS A 137 -0.34 -9.07 -5.92
CA LYS A 137 0.00 -10.34 -5.26
C LYS A 137 0.06 -10.14 -3.77
N ILE A 138 -0.56 -11.05 -3.02
CA ILE A 138 -0.44 -11.05 -1.56
C ILE A 138 1.00 -11.21 -1.06
N GLY A 139 1.86 -11.90 -1.82
CA GLY A 139 3.27 -12.05 -1.46
C GLY A 139 4.08 -10.76 -1.53
N ASP A 140 3.54 -9.74 -2.20
CA ASP A 140 4.13 -8.40 -2.28
C ASP A 140 3.58 -7.48 -1.15
N LEU A 141 2.74 -8.01 -0.26
CA LEU A 141 2.07 -7.29 0.83
C LEU A 141 2.48 -7.93 2.16
N VAL A 142 2.93 -7.11 3.09
CA VAL A 142 3.35 -7.51 4.43
C VAL A 142 2.57 -6.66 5.43
N GLU A 143 1.97 -7.30 6.43
CA GLU A 143 1.24 -6.60 7.51
C GLU A 143 0.23 -5.56 6.99
N MET A 144 -0.45 -5.87 5.88
CA MET A 144 -1.55 -5.07 5.34
C MET A 144 -2.88 -5.69 5.73
N GLU A 145 -3.88 -4.87 6.07
CA GLU A 145 -5.21 -5.34 6.46
C GLU A 145 -6.28 -5.08 5.42
N VAL A 146 -6.20 -3.98 4.66
CA VAL A 146 -7.20 -3.63 3.65
C VAL A 146 -6.54 -3.46 2.29
N ILE A 147 -7.07 -4.16 1.29
CA ILE A 147 -6.71 -3.98 -0.10
C ILE A 147 -7.98 -3.58 -0.85
N ASP A 148 -8.01 -2.35 -1.31
CA ASP A 148 -9.11 -1.76 -2.07
C ASP A 148 -8.71 -1.71 -3.55
N LEU A 149 -9.42 -2.48 -4.38
CA LEU A 149 -9.22 -2.56 -5.82
C LEU A 149 -10.03 -1.51 -6.60
N GLY A 150 -10.79 -0.66 -5.91
CA GLY A 150 -11.65 0.36 -6.51
C GLY A 150 -13.11 -0.05 -6.58
N LYS A 151 -13.97 0.91 -6.98
CA LYS A 151 -15.39 0.70 -7.28
C LYS A 151 -15.81 1.50 -8.50
N GLY A 152 -16.03 0.79 -9.61
CA GLY A 152 -16.68 1.22 -10.83
C GLY A 152 -15.90 2.17 -11.71
N GLY A 153 -15.93 1.93 -13.03
CA GLY A 153 -15.52 2.89 -14.04
C GLY A 153 -14.11 2.66 -14.56
N ALA A 154 -13.16 3.52 -14.17
CA ALA A 154 -11.78 3.46 -14.68
C ALA A 154 -10.87 2.53 -13.86
N ASP A 155 -11.39 2.01 -12.74
CA ASP A 155 -10.65 1.28 -11.71
C ASP A 155 -10.98 -0.23 -11.74
N ASP A 156 -11.44 -0.72 -12.89
CA ASP A 156 -12.08 -2.04 -13.01
C ASP A 156 -11.10 -3.12 -13.54
N ALA A 157 -11.50 -4.40 -13.49
CA ALA A 157 -10.70 -5.52 -14.01
C ALA A 157 -9.36 -5.73 -13.30
N ASN A 158 -9.25 -5.33 -12.04
CA ASN A 158 -8.10 -5.63 -11.22
C ASN A 158 -8.15 -7.07 -10.71
N THR A 159 -7.00 -7.72 -10.61
CA THR A 159 -6.89 -9.10 -10.12
C THR A 159 -6.05 -9.15 -8.85
N PHE A 160 -6.64 -9.64 -7.77
CA PHE A 160 -5.92 -9.97 -6.55
C PHE A 160 -5.53 -11.45 -6.54
N HIS A 161 -4.23 -11.73 -6.58
CA HIS A 161 -3.68 -13.08 -6.55
C HIS A 161 -3.40 -13.51 -5.12
N LEU A 162 -4.18 -14.49 -4.68
CA LEU A 162 -3.99 -15.18 -3.42
C LEU A 162 -2.90 -16.24 -3.61
N GLY A 163 -1.78 -16.06 -2.91
CA GLY A 163 -0.72 -17.06 -2.78
C GLY A 163 -0.68 -17.67 -1.38
N GLY A 164 0.40 -18.39 -1.07
CA GLY A 164 0.69 -18.81 0.30
C GLY A 164 0.96 -17.60 1.20
N ARG A 165 -0.08 -17.10 1.88
CA ARG A 165 0.05 -16.05 2.89
C ARG A 165 0.98 -16.54 4.01
N SER A 166 2.05 -15.78 4.24
CA SER A 166 3.10 -16.09 5.21
C SER A 166 3.11 -15.11 6.38
N ASP A 167 1.97 -14.54 6.77
CA ASP A 167 1.92 -13.72 7.97
C ASP A 167 1.63 -14.57 9.21
N SER A 168 2.45 -14.37 10.22
CA SER A 168 2.43 -15.08 11.49
C SER A 168 1.45 -14.48 12.51
N ASN A 169 0.71 -13.43 12.13
CA ASN A 169 0.05 -12.55 13.11
C ASN A 169 -1.48 -12.75 13.22
N GLY A 170 -2.07 -13.65 12.41
CA GLY A 170 -3.50 -14.01 12.53
C GLY A 170 -4.48 -12.89 12.18
N LYS A 171 -4.04 -11.80 11.56
CA LYS A 171 -4.91 -10.68 11.13
C LYS A 171 -5.68 -11.06 9.88
N SER A 172 -6.96 -10.70 9.80
CA SER A 172 -7.74 -10.85 8.57
C SER A 172 -7.29 -9.85 7.50
N ILE A 173 -7.42 -10.22 6.21
CA ILE A 173 -7.34 -9.25 5.10
C ILE A 173 -8.75 -8.98 4.59
N TYR A 174 -9.08 -7.71 4.43
CA TYR A 174 -10.29 -7.20 3.79
C TYR A 174 -9.97 -6.82 2.35
N LEU A 175 -10.62 -7.48 1.41
CA LEU A 175 -10.51 -7.24 -0.03
C LEU A 175 -11.78 -6.52 -0.47
N ILE A 176 -11.63 -5.26 -0.87
CA ILE A 176 -12.68 -4.43 -1.43
C ILE A 176 -12.49 -4.41 -2.95
N GLY A 177 -13.60 -4.48 -3.68
CA GLY A 177 -13.64 -4.39 -5.12
C GLY A 177 -15.09 -4.45 -5.59
N ASP A 178 -15.30 -4.53 -6.89
CA ASP A 178 -16.63 -4.72 -7.47
C ASP A 178 -16.71 -5.90 -8.44
N ALA A 179 -17.83 -6.00 -9.16
CA ALA A 179 -18.11 -7.12 -10.04
C ALA A 179 -17.17 -7.22 -11.23
N ASP A 180 -16.43 -6.17 -11.56
CA ASP A 180 -15.45 -6.18 -12.64
C ASP A 180 -14.06 -6.60 -12.14
N ASP A 181 -13.82 -6.60 -10.83
CA ASP A 181 -12.61 -7.15 -10.22
C ASP A 181 -12.66 -8.66 -10.04
N SER A 182 -11.47 -9.26 -9.96
CA SER A 182 -11.28 -10.70 -9.86
C SER A 182 -10.33 -11.11 -8.74
N ILE A 183 -10.56 -12.30 -8.22
CA ILE A 183 -9.72 -12.92 -7.22
C ILE A 183 -9.18 -14.22 -7.80
N ASP A 184 -7.86 -14.30 -7.99
CA ASP A 184 -7.18 -15.51 -8.42
C ASP A 184 -6.79 -16.34 -7.20
N LYS A 185 -7.48 -17.47 -7.02
CA LYS A 185 -7.25 -18.42 -5.91
C LYS A 185 -6.32 -19.57 -6.32
N SER A 186 -5.89 -19.62 -7.58
CA SER A 186 -5.16 -20.76 -8.14
C SER A 186 -3.80 -21.01 -7.48
N LEU A 187 -3.22 -19.98 -6.85
CA LEU A 187 -1.95 -20.06 -6.12
C LEU A 187 -2.14 -20.27 -4.61
N ALA A 188 -3.37 -20.34 -4.11
CA ALA A 188 -3.67 -20.64 -2.71
C ALA A 188 -3.45 -22.13 -2.43
N SER A 189 -2.56 -22.44 -1.49
CA SER A 189 -2.29 -23.80 -1.06
C SER A 189 -2.20 -23.86 0.47
N PRO A 190 -3.14 -24.54 1.16
CA PRO A 190 -4.35 -25.18 0.62
C PRO A 190 -5.36 -24.21 0.00
N SER A 191 -6.36 -24.74 -0.73
CA SER A 191 -7.40 -23.93 -1.37
C SER A 191 -8.15 -23.08 -0.35
N LEU A 192 -8.66 -21.94 -0.81
CA LEU A 192 -9.51 -21.05 -0.03
C LEU A 192 -10.98 -21.43 -0.26
N GLU A 193 -11.68 -21.73 0.82
CA GLU A 193 -13.09 -22.12 0.82
C GLU A 193 -13.93 -21.06 1.54
N ALA A 194 -15.10 -20.77 1.00
CA ALA A 194 -16.07 -19.92 1.69
C ALA A 194 -16.57 -20.64 2.95
N THR A 195 -16.63 -19.93 4.08
CA THR A 195 -17.16 -20.49 5.33
C THR A 195 -18.69 -20.40 5.39
N GLY A 196 -19.28 -19.56 4.56
CA GLY A 196 -20.71 -19.21 4.58
C GLY A 196 -21.05 -18.10 5.58
N ASN A 197 -20.05 -17.58 6.32
CA ASN A 197 -20.22 -16.42 7.19
C ASN A 197 -20.08 -15.13 6.37
N THR A 198 -20.79 -14.09 6.79
CA THR A 198 -20.61 -12.73 6.30
C THR A 198 -20.35 -11.76 7.46
N GLU A 199 -19.60 -10.70 7.19
CA GLU A 199 -19.31 -9.59 8.10
C GLU A 199 -19.68 -8.27 7.42
N THR A 200 -20.37 -7.38 8.12
CA THR A 200 -20.49 -5.98 7.71
C THR A 200 -19.47 -5.15 8.46
N LYS A 201 -18.63 -4.39 7.74
CA LYS A 201 -17.59 -3.56 8.35
C LYS A 201 -17.50 -2.21 7.68
N GLU A 202 -17.32 -1.17 8.49
CA GLU A 202 -16.99 0.17 8.00
C GLU A 202 -15.48 0.31 7.84
N ILE A 203 -15.03 0.68 6.64
CA ILE A 203 -13.63 0.94 6.30
C ILE A 203 -13.60 2.32 5.64
N ASN A 204 -12.79 3.22 6.18
CA ASN A 204 -12.63 4.60 5.69
C ASN A 204 -13.97 5.34 5.48
N GLY A 205 -14.94 5.12 6.38
CA GLY A 205 -16.26 5.77 6.33
C GLY A 205 -17.25 5.16 5.34
N VAL A 206 -16.89 4.06 4.67
CA VAL A 206 -17.77 3.31 3.76
C VAL A 206 -18.07 1.95 4.36
N THR A 207 -19.34 1.54 4.33
CA THR A 207 -19.77 0.23 4.82
C THR A 207 -19.72 -0.80 3.69
N TYR A 208 -19.07 -1.93 3.97
CA TYR A 208 -18.92 -3.06 3.07
C TYR A 208 -19.53 -4.31 3.70
N GLU A 209 -20.00 -5.23 2.85
CA GLU A 209 -20.37 -6.58 3.24
C GLU A 209 -19.33 -7.55 2.68
N PHE A 210 -18.74 -8.36 3.56
CA PHE A 210 -17.69 -9.31 3.21
C PHE A 210 -18.18 -10.74 3.43
N ALA A 211 -17.83 -11.64 2.51
CA ALA A 211 -17.87 -13.07 2.73
C ALA A 211 -16.53 -13.57 3.28
N GLU A 212 -16.60 -14.43 4.28
CA GLU A 212 -15.40 -15.01 4.91
C GLU A 212 -14.92 -16.24 4.13
N TYR A 213 -13.62 -16.25 3.83
CA TYR A 213 -12.89 -17.35 3.22
C TYR A 213 -11.74 -17.78 4.12
N THR A 214 -11.57 -19.08 4.27
CA THR A 214 -10.47 -19.67 5.06
C THR A 214 -9.79 -20.78 4.28
N ARG A 215 -8.55 -21.12 4.66
CA ARG A 215 -7.86 -22.25 4.04
C ARG A 215 -8.60 -23.55 4.38
N ALA A 216 -8.70 -24.47 3.43
CA ALA A 216 -9.46 -25.71 3.57
C ALA A 216 -9.01 -26.59 4.75
N ASP A 217 -7.73 -26.52 5.14
CA ASP A 217 -7.17 -27.22 6.29
C ASP A 217 -7.46 -26.55 7.64
N ASN A 218 -8.03 -25.35 7.62
CA ASN A 218 -8.18 -24.48 8.78
C ASN A 218 -9.61 -24.37 9.32
N ILE A 219 -10.58 -24.92 8.59
CA ILE A 219 -12.01 -24.92 8.95
C ILE A 219 -12.25 -25.51 10.35
N THR A 220 -11.32 -26.27 10.91
CA THR A 220 -11.45 -26.92 12.21
C THR A 220 -10.92 -26.12 13.42
N ASN A 221 -10.14 -25.05 13.27
CA ASN A 221 -9.39 -24.45 14.40
C ASN A 221 -9.66 -22.98 14.74
N GLY A 222 -10.35 -22.20 13.90
CA GLY A 222 -11.01 -20.93 14.29
C GLY A 222 -10.14 -19.78 14.84
N THR A 223 -8.80 -19.83 14.74
CA THR A 223 -7.89 -18.81 15.29
C THR A 223 -6.95 -18.17 14.27
N ASP A 224 -7.12 -18.49 12.98
CA ASP A 224 -6.16 -18.13 11.95
C ASP A 224 -6.73 -17.04 11.03
N ALA A 225 -5.82 -16.26 10.44
CA ALA A 225 -6.12 -15.19 9.49
C ALA A 225 -7.12 -15.66 8.42
N VAL A 226 -8.22 -14.93 8.27
CA VAL A 226 -9.22 -15.15 7.22
C VAL A 226 -9.15 -14.07 6.14
N PHE A 227 -9.68 -14.39 4.97
CA PHE A 227 -9.91 -13.42 3.91
C PHE A 227 -11.38 -13.00 3.96
N MET A 228 -11.61 -11.72 4.14
CA MET A 228 -12.90 -11.08 4.06
C MET A 228 -13.00 -10.44 2.67
N ILE A 229 -13.77 -11.04 1.78
CA ILE A 229 -13.87 -10.64 0.37
C ILE A 229 -15.20 -9.93 0.14
N ASP A 230 -15.18 -8.73 -0.44
CA ASP A 230 -16.39 -7.97 -0.77
C ASP A 230 -17.33 -8.85 -1.60
N VAL A 231 -18.60 -8.93 -1.17
CA VAL A 231 -19.62 -9.77 -1.81
C VAL A 231 -19.95 -9.32 -3.23
N ASP A 232 -19.62 -8.09 -3.58
CA ASP A 232 -19.82 -7.53 -4.91
C ASP A 232 -18.79 -8.07 -5.93
N MET A 233 -17.67 -8.68 -5.49
CA MET A 233 -16.60 -9.16 -6.36
C MET A 233 -16.93 -10.46 -7.11
N GLN A 234 -16.47 -10.58 -8.36
CA GLN A 234 -16.56 -11.84 -9.08
C GLN A 234 -15.45 -12.82 -8.66
N SER A 235 -15.85 -13.98 -8.13
CA SER A 235 -14.94 -15.11 -7.89
C SER A 235 -14.59 -15.78 -9.22
N VAL A 236 -13.59 -15.27 -9.93
CA VAL A 236 -13.12 -15.85 -11.20
C VAL A 236 -11.84 -16.65 -10.99
N ILE A 237 -12.05 -17.94 -10.67
CA ILE A 237 -11.09 -19.08 -10.68
C ILE A 237 -10.18 -19.20 -9.43
#